data_AF-A0A1R4I862-F1
#
_entry.id   AF-A0A1R4I862-F1
#
_cell.length_a   1.000
_cell.length_b   1.000
_cell.length_c   1.000
_cell.angle_alpha   90.00
_cell.angle_beta   90.00
_cell.angle_gamma   90.00
#
_symmetry.space_group_name_H-M   'P 1'
#
loop_
_entity.id
_entity.type
_entity.pdbx_description
1 polymer ?
#
loop_
_entity_poly.entity_id
_entity_poly.type
_entity_poly.pdbx_seq_one_letter_code
_entity_poly.pdbx_strand_id
1 'polypeptide(L)'
;MVTAPTASYAPSRLSRFLAPVVMLALMWAIQIADAVLPGSFTGWGLRSWDLGSLQGFVLGPLLHANWPHLIANSVPFLVLGCLVAVEGAKRFWIVTAVAALVGGLGTWFFNTPGTLTVGASVLVFGYFGYVLLRVIAPGRVAHRIAYAAIAVIVIVVYGASMLTGIFGAGPGVSWQAHLFGAIGGGLMALRGRPVGRSS
;
A
#
# COMPACT_ATOMS: atom_id res chain seq x y z
N MET A 1 -36.37 -20.99 29.98
CA MET A 1 -35.73 -20.76 28.67
C MET A 1 -34.33 -20.23 28.94
N VAL A 2 -33.30 -21.08 28.86
CA VAL A 2 -31.90 -20.69 29.14
C VAL A 2 -31.24 -20.34 27.80
N THR A 3 -30.87 -19.07 27.61
CA THR A 3 -30.13 -18.62 26.43
C THR A 3 -28.69 -19.11 26.53
N ALA A 4 -28.25 -19.93 25.57
CA ALA A 4 -26.86 -20.37 25.47
C ALA A 4 -25.95 -19.15 25.19
N PRO A 5 -24.71 -19.12 25.74
CA PRO A 5 -23.77 -18.06 25.43
C PRO A 5 -23.36 -18.15 23.96
N THR A 6 -23.57 -17.09 23.19
CA THR A 6 -22.97 -16.97 21.85
C THR A 6 -21.46 -16.81 22.04
N ALA A 7 -20.70 -17.86 21.73
CA ALA A 7 -19.24 -17.79 21.72
C ALA A 7 -18.79 -16.76 20.68
N SER A 8 -18.42 -15.57 21.14
CA SER A 8 -17.78 -14.54 20.31
C SER A 8 -16.37 -15.00 20.00
N TYR A 9 -16.18 -15.62 18.82
CA TYR A 9 -14.86 -16.05 18.37
C TYR A 9 -13.98 -14.82 18.17
N ALA A 10 -13.01 -14.60 19.07
CA ALA A 10 -12.00 -13.58 18.86
C ALA A 10 -11.28 -13.89 17.53
N PRO A 11 -11.17 -12.93 16.60
CA PRO A 11 -10.55 -13.19 15.30
C PRO A 11 -9.12 -13.69 15.49
N SER A 12 -8.77 -14.76 14.78
CA SER A 12 -7.45 -15.40 14.90
C SER A 12 -6.32 -14.40 14.64
N ARG A 13 -5.15 -14.60 15.26
CA ARG A 13 -3.97 -13.76 14.97
C ARG A 13 -3.55 -13.80 13.49
N LEU A 14 -4.03 -14.77 12.71
CA LEU A 14 -3.76 -14.87 11.28
C LEU A 14 -4.71 -14.00 10.43
N SER A 15 -5.88 -13.64 10.97
CA SER A 15 -6.88 -12.81 10.28
C SER A 15 -6.35 -11.44 9.83
N ARG A 16 -5.29 -10.92 10.48
CA ARG A 16 -4.63 -9.67 10.07
C ARG A 16 -4.08 -9.70 8.64
N PHE A 17 -3.69 -10.87 8.14
CA PHE A 17 -3.14 -11.04 6.79
C PHE A 17 -4.22 -11.19 5.72
N LEU A 18 -5.49 -11.34 6.10
CA LEU A 18 -6.59 -11.35 5.12
C LEU A 18 -6.69 -10.02 4.39
N ALA A 19 -6.36 -8.90 5.03
CA ALA A 19 -6.48 -7.58 4.41
C ALA A 19 -5.64 -7.41 3.13
N PRO A 20 -4.31 -7.63 3.13
CA PRO A 20 -3.53 -7.57 1.89
C PRO A 20 -3.92 -8.65 0.88
N VAL A 21 -4.30 -9.86 1.32
CA VAL A 21 -4.73 -10.94 0.41
C VAL A 21 -6.04 -10.58 -0.31
N VAL A 22 -7.04 -10.09 0.43
CA VAL A 22 -8.33 -9.66 -0.13
C VAL A 22 -8.13 -8.49 -1.09
N MET A 23 -7.26 -7.55 -0.75
CA MET A 23 -7.01 -6.41 -1.62
C MET A 23 -6.26 -6.81 -2.90
N LEU A 24 -5.32 -7.75 -2.83
CA LEU A 24 -4.69 -8.32 -4.02
C LEU A 24 -5.70 -9.07 -4.89
N ALA A 25 -6.55 -9.91 -4.27
CA ALA A 25 -7.60 -10.63 -4.99
C ALA A 25 -8.57 -9.67 -5.68
N LEU A 26 -8.90 -8.55 -5.03
CA LEU A 26 -9.72 -7.49 -5.60
C LEU A 26 -9.07 -6.85 -6.83
N MET A 27 -7.76 -6.55 -6.80
CA MET A 27 -7.04 -6.02 -7.97
C MET A 27 -7.10 -6.98 -9.15
N TRP A 28 -6.89 -8.28 -8.91
CA TRP A 28 -7.01 -9.31 -9.93
C TRP A 28 -8.42 -9.43 -10.49
N ALA A 29 -9.43 -9.45 -9.62
CA ALA A 29 -10.83 -9.48 -10.03
C ALA A 29 -11.20 -8.26 -10.89
N ILE A 30 -10.74 -7.06 -10.51
CA ILE A 30 -10.94 -5.83 -11.28
C ILE A 30 -10.26 -5.92 -12.64
N GLN A 31 -9.02 -6.40 -12.72
CA GLN A 31 -8.29 -6.54 -14.00
C GLN A 31 -8.93 -7.58 -14.93
N ILE A 32 -9.43 -8.69 -14.38
CA ILE A 32 -10.17 -9.69 -15.13
C ILE A 32 -11.47 -9.09 -15.66
N ALA A 33 -12.20 -8.35 -14.83
CA ALA A 33 -13.44 -7.69 -15.22
C ALA A 33 -13.19 -6.63 -16.31
N ASP A 34 -12.14 -5.82 -16.18
CA ASP A 34 -11.69 -4.84 -17.19
C ASP A 34 -11.37 -5.50 -18.54
N ALA A 35 -10.86 -6.74 -18.53
CA ALA A 35 -10.50 -7.46 -19.75
C ALA A 35 -11.68 -8.09 -20.49
N VAL A 36 -12.82 -8.32 -19.81
CA VAL A 36 -13.98 -9.04 -20.40
C VAL A 36 -15.22 -8.16 -20.60
N LEU A 37 -15.32 -7.04 -19.88
CA LEU A 37 -16.42 -6.10 -19.99
C LEU A 37 -16.10 -5.01 -21.02
N PRO A 38 -17.12 -4.43 -21.68
CA PRO A 38 -16.89 -3.34 -22.62
C PRO A 38 -16.39 -2.07 -21.91
N GLY A 39 -15.42 -1.39 -22.52
CA GLY A 39 -14.83 -0.15 -22.01
C GLY A 39 -13.44 -0.38 -21.37
N SER A 40 -13.01 0.58 -20.55
CA SER A 40 -11.82 0.41 -19.72
C SER A 40 -12.00 1.10 -18.37
N PHE A 41 -11.73 0.36 -17.31
CA PHE A 41 -11.74 0.81 -15.93
C PHE A 41 -10.52 1.67 -15.61
N THR A 42 -9.42 1.53 -16.36
CA THR A 42 -8.21 2.35 -16.19
C THR A 42 -8.50 3.86 -16.25
N GLY A 43 -9.53 4.28 -17.00
CA GLY A 43 -9.96 5.67 -17.09
C GLY A 43 -10.42 6.29 -15.76
N TRP A 44 -10.74 5.48 -14.75
CA TRP A 44 -11.11 5.91 -13.40
C TRP A 44 -9.89 6.14 -12.48
N GLY A 45 -8.68 6.04 -13.04
CA GLY A 45 -7.44 6.38 -12.37
C GLY A 45 -7.32 7.86 -12.00
N LEU A 46 -6.25 8.19 -11.30
CA LEU A 46 -6.00 9.55 -10.86
C LEU A 46 -5.43 10.37 -12.03
N ARG A 47 -6.13 11.44 -12.42
CA ARG A 47 -5.66 12.36 -13.45
C ARG A 47 -5.13 13.64 -12.80
N SER A 48 -3.87 13.92 -13.08
CA SER A 48 -3.15 15.02 -12.43
C SER A 48 -3.76 16.37 -12.83
N TRP A 49 -4.01 17.24 -11.85
CA TRP A 49 -4.69 18.53 -12.00
C TRP A 49 -6.15 18.49 -12.47
N ASP A 50 -6.80 17.32 -12.45
CA ASP A 50 -8.21 17.17 -12.80
C ASP A 50 -9.05 16.83 -11.55
N LEU A 51 -9.90 17.77 -11.14
CA LEU A 51 -10.83 17.61 -10.01
C LEU A 51 -11.97 16.61 -10.30
N GLY A 52 -12.23 16.27 -11.56
CA GLY A 52 -13.19 15.23 -11.95
C GLY A 52 -12.66 13.80 -11.76
N SER A 53 -11.39 13.65 -11.38
CA SER A 53 -10.72 12.35 -11.23
C SER A 53 -10.40 11.97 -9.78
N LEU A 54 -10.97 12.67 -8.79
CA LEU A 54 -10.62 12.48 -7.37
C LEU A 54 -10.96 11.08 -6.82
N GLN A 55 -11.89 10.36 -7.44
CA GLN A 55 -12.11 8.94 -7.17
C GLN A 55 -10.84 8.10 -7.39
N GLY A 56 -9.94 8.55 -8.25
CA GLY A 56 -8.64 7.95 -8.52
C GLY A 56 -7.71 7.87 -7.31
N PHE A 57 -7.92 8.67 -6.25
CA PHE A 57 -7.21 8.50 -4.97
C PHE A 57 -7.48 7.15 -4.32
N VAL A 58 -8.69 6.61 -4.50
CA VAL A 58 -9.12 5.34 -3.92
C VAL A 58 -9.06 4.23 -4.97
N LEU A 59 -9.54 4.50 -6.19
CA LEU A 59 -9.63 3.51 -7.26
C LEU A 59 -8.30 3.30 -7.98
N GLY A 60 -7.48 4.35 -8.15
CA GLY A 60 -6.21 4.29 -8.88
C GLY A 60 -5.30 3.15 -8.43
N PRO A 61 -5.08 2.93 -7.12
CA PRO A 61 -4.29 1.81 -6.63
C PRO A 61 -4.85 0.41 -6.93
N LEU A 62 -6.14 0.28 -7.25
CA LEU A 62 -6.80 -0.99 -7.57
C LEU A 62 -6.79 -1.30 -9.08
N LEU A 63 -6.65 -0.26 -9.91
CA LEU A 63 -6.65 -0.33 -11.36
C LEU A 63 -5.23 -0.57 -11.89
N HIS A 64 -5.09 -1.27 -13.00
CA HIS A 64 -3.80 -1.49 -13.65
C HIS A 64 -3.95 -1.34 -15.18
N ALA A 65 -2.92 -0.80 -15.82
CA ALA A 65 -2.96 -0.48 -17.25
C ALA A 65 -2.86 -1.72 -18.15
N ASN A 66 -2.33 -2.83 -17.64
CA ASN A 66 -2.16 -4.11 -18.35
C ASN A 66 -1.73 -5.23 -17.37
N TRP A 67 -1.71 -6.46 -17.87
CA TRP A 67 -1.29 -7.65 -17.11
C TRP A 67 0.13 -7.57 -16.55
N PRO A 68 1.18 -7.21 -17.32
CA PRO A 68 2.52 -7.04 -16.76
C PRO A 68 2.57 -6.07 -15.59
N HIS A 69 1.81 -4.97 -15.66
CA HIS A 69 1.73 -3.99 -14.59
C HIS A 69 1.14 -4.60 -13.30
N LEU A 70 0.01 -5.31 -13.38
CA LEU A 70 -0.58 -6.00 -12.23
C LEU A 70 0.36 -7.07 -11.64
N ILE A 71 0.97 -7.89 -12.49
CA ILE A 71 1.88 -8.97 -12.07
C ILE A 71 3.09 -8.39 -11.34
N ALA A 72 3.70 -7.33 -11.89
CA ALA A 72 4.84 -6.65 -11.29
C ALA A 72 4.52 -6.05 -9.91
N ASN A 73 3.27 -5.67 -9.66
CA ASN A 73 2.82 -5.11 -8.39
C ASN A 73 2.45 -6.18 -7.37
N SER A 74 1.97 -7.36 -7.82
CA SER A 74 1.33 -8.36 -6.96
C SER A 74 2.24 -8.89 -5.83
N VAL A 75 3.45 -9.34 -6.18
CA VAL A 75 4.40 -9.90 -5.21
C VAL A 75 4.89 -8.86 -4.20
N PRO A 76 5.46 -7.70 -4.62
CA PRO A 76 5.93 -6.71 -3.65
C PRO A 76 4.78 -6.12 -2.82
N PHE A 77 3.58 -5.95 -3.39
CA PHE A 77 2.39 -5.55 -2.64
C PHE A 77 2.05 -6.54 -1.54
N LEU A 78 1.98 -7.84 -1.85
CA LEU A 78 1.60 -8.86 -0.89
C LEU A 78 2.65 -9.01 0.22
N VAL A 79 3.93 -9.07 -0.15
CA VAL A 79 5.04 -9.23 0.80
C VAL A 79 5.11 -8.04 1.76
N LEU A 80 5.22 -6.82 1.22
CA LEU A 80 5.36 -5.62 2.06
C LEU A 80 4.06 -5.31 2.81
N GLY A 81 2.90 -5.51 2.16
CA GLY A 81 1.59 -5.38 2.81
C GLY A 81 1.42 -6.32 3.99
N CYS A 82 1.88 -7.57 3.87
CA CYS A 82 1.91 -8.52 4.99
C CYS A 82 2.84 -8.06 6.12
N LEU A 83 4.02 -7.51 5.81
CA LEU A 83 4.92 -6.94 6.83
C LEU A 83 4.26 -5.80 7.60
N VAL A 84 3.51 -4.93 6.93
CA VAL A 84 2.69 -3.90 7.61
C VAL A 84 1.57 -4.55 8.44
N ALA A 85 0.90 -5.56 7.89
CA ALA A 85 -0.20 -6.26 8.54
C ALA A 85 0.21 -7.04 9.80
N VAL A 86 1.51 -7.36 9.98
CA VAL A 86 2.05 -7.91 11.25
C VAL A 86 1.61 -7.04 12.44
N GLU A 87 1.48 -5.73 12.27
CA GLU A 87 1.05 -4.83 13.34
C GLU A 87 -0.46 -4.77 13.57
N GLY A 88 -1.24 -5.47 12.74
CA GLY A 88 -2.70 -5.61 12.79
C GLY A 88 -3.39 -5.06 11.54
N ALA A 89 -4.56 -5.62 11.21
CA ALA A 89 -5.36 -5.22 10.05
C ALA A 89 -5.69 -3.71 10.06
N LYS A 90 -6.01 -3.15 11.23
CA LYS A 90 -6.25 -1.69 11.37
C LYS A 90 -5.04 -0.87 10.95
N ARG A 91 -3.82 -1.31 11.29
CA ARG A 91 -2.59 -0.61 10.92
C ARG A 91 -2.35 -0.70 9.42
N PHE A 92 -2.56 -1.86 8.82
CA PHE A 92 -2.51 -2.05 7.36
C PHE A 92 -3.44 -1.06 6.63
N TRP A 93 -4.71 -0.98 7.01
CA TRP A 93 -5.66 -0.06 6.36
C TRP A 93 -5.27 1.41 6.54
N ILE A 94 -4.82 1.81 7.73
CA ILE A 94 -4.36 3.19 7.95
C ILE A 94 -3.14 3.51 7.08
N VAL A 95 -2.13 2.65 7.05
CA VAL A 95 -0.93 2.85 6.23
C VAL A 95 -1.29 2.91 4.75
N THR A 96 -2.18 2.02 4.30
CA THR A 96 -2.68 1.98 2.92
C THR A 96 -3.38 3.29 2.56
N ALA A 97 -4.29 3.76 3.40
CA ALA A 97 -5.03 5.01 3.17
C ALA A 97 -4.11 6.23 3.16
N VAL A 98 -3.14 6.31 4.07
CA VAL A 98 -2.18 7.42 4.13
C VAL A 98 -1.22 7.38 2.93
N ALA A 99 -0.73 6.20 2.54
CA ALA A 99 0.11 6.06 1.35
C ALA A 99 -0.66 6.44 0.07
N ALA A 100 -1.91 5.98 -0.07
CA ALA A 100 -2.78 6.36 -1.18
C ALA A 100 -3.04 7.87 -1.22
N LEU A 101 -3.33 8.49 -0.08
CA LEU A 101 -3.64 9.92 -0.01
C LEU A 101 -2.40 10.78 -0.25
N VAL A 102 -1.31 10.56 0.48
CA VAL A 102 -0.08 11.36 0.34
C VAL A 102 0.57 11.11 -1.02
N GLY A 103 0.65 9.83 -1.42
CA GLY A 103 1.14 9.44 -2.74
C GLY A 103 0.28 9.98 -3.86
N GLY A 104 -1.04 9.90 -3.75
CA GLY A 104 -1.98 10.48 -4.69
C GLY A 104 -1.88 12.00 -4.77
N LEU A 105 -1.73 12.71 -3.64
CA LEU A 105 -1.60 14.17 -3.64
C LEU A 105 -0.31 14.58 -4.33
N GLY A 106 0.79 13.91 -3.99
CA GLY A 106 2.07 14.11 -4.66
C GLY A 106 1.98 13.84 -6.17
N THR A 107 1.36 12.74 -6.56
CA THR A 107 1.09 12.39 -7.96
C THR A 107 0.29 13.49 -8.65
N TRP A 108 -0.81 13.94 -8.04
CA TRP A 108 -1.74 14.89 -8.62
C TRP A 108 -1.12 16.28 -8.83
N PHE A 109 -0.29 16.75 -7.89
CA PHE A 109 0.38 18.05 -7.97
C PHE A 109 1.65 18.03 -8.84
N PHE A 110 2.47 16.98 -8.75
CA PHE A 110 3.83 17.00 -9.31
C PHE A 110 4.00 16.21 -10.61
N ASN A 111 2.99 15.47 -11.07
CA ASN A 111 2.97 15.00 -12.45
C ASN A 111 2.63 16.13 -13.41
N THR A 112 2.99 15.95 -14.68
CA THR A 112 2.48 16.76 -15.78
C THR A 112 0.94 16.75 -15.79
N PRO A 113 0.28 17.92 -15.93
CA PRO A 113 -1.19 17.99 -16.00
C PRO A 113 -1.79 17.03 -17.02
N GLY A 114 -2.93 16.43 -16.68
CA GLY A 114 -3.62 15.46 -17.52
C GLY A 114 -3.04 14.03 -17.49
N THR A 115 -1.88 13.81 -16.85
CA THR A 115 -1.31 12.47 -16.69
C THR A 115 -2.24 11.57 -15.87
N LEU A 116 -2.66 10.47 -16.48
CA LEU A 116 -3.44 9.41 -15.84
C LEU A 116 -2.49 8.43 -15.13
N THR A 117 -2.71 8.19 -13.84
CA THR A 117 -1.92 7.29 -13.01
C THR A 117 -2.82 6.23 -12.37
N VAL A 118 -2.42 4.97 -12.51
CA VAL A 118 -3.04 3.79 -11.91
C VAL A 118 -1.94 2.86 -11.40
N GLY A 119 -2.30 1.87 -10.60
CA GLY A 119 -1.42 0.81 -10.13
C GLY A 119 -1.17 0.87 -8.64
N ALA A 120 -0.99 -0.31 -8.04
CA ALA A 120 -0.77 -0.44 -6.61
C ALA A 120 0.61 0.05 -6.14
N SER A 121 1.48 0.52 -7.05
CA SER A 121 2.87 0.81 -6.74
C SER A 121 3.01 1.97 -5.74
N VAL A 122 2.10 2.95 -5.78
CA VAL A 122 2.01 4.00 -4.73
C VAL A 122 1.92 3.41 -3.33
N LEU A 123 1.21 2.27 -3.17
CA LEU A 123 1.07 1.55 -1.91
C LEU A 123 2.29 0.70 -1.62
N VAL A 124 2.85 0.01 -2.63
CA VAL A 124 4.09 -0.77 -2.51
C VAL A 124 5.21 0.10 -1.94
N PHE A 125 5.40 1.27 -2.54
CA PHE A 125 6.39 2.25 -2.08
C PHE A 125 6.06 2.78 -0.69
N GLY A 126 4.78 3.02 -0.38
CA GLY A 126 4.34 3.35 0.97
C GLY A 126 4.68 2.27 1.99
N TYR A 127 4.42 1.00 1.70
CA TYR A 127 4.77 -0.08 2.61
C TYR A 127 6.29 -0.23 2.76
N PHE A 128 7.06 -0.02 1.68
CA PHE A 128 8.51 0.02 1.73
C PHE A 128 8.99 1.12 2.68
N GLY A 129 8.56 2.37 2.48
CA GLY A 129 8.88 3.50 3.34
C GLY A 129 8.45 3.27 4.80
N TYR A 130 7.29 2.64 5.01
CA TYR A 130 6.82 2.25 6.34
C TYR A 130 7.79 1.28 7.02
N VAL A 131 8.17 0.19 6.35
CA VAL A 131 9.05 -0.84 6.91
C VAL A 131 10.42 -0.27 7.25
N LEU A 132 11.01 0.56 6.37
CA LEU A 132 12.31 1.18 6.61
C LEU A 132 12.30 2.12 7.81
N LEU A 133 11.31 3.02 7.89
CA LEU A 133 11.25 3.97 9.01
C LEU A 133 10.73 3.33 10.30
N ARG A 134 10.23 2.10 10.25
CA ARG A 134 9.78 1.40 11.45
C ARG A 134 10.94 1.04 12.39
N VAL A 135 12.17 0.95 11.88
CA VAL A 135 13.39 0.70 12.67
C VAL A 135 13.62 1.80 13.72
N ILE A 136 13.31 3.05 13.39
CA ILE A 136 13.53 4.22 14.25
C ILE A 136 12.27 4.67 15.00
N ALA A 137 11.15 3.98 14.81
CA ALA A 137 9.91 4.34 15.48
C ALA A 137 9.97 4.11 17.01
N PRO A 138 9.22 4.90 17.81
CA PRO A 138 9.14 4.69 19.26
C PRO A 138 8.65 3.28 19.61
N GLY A 139 9.40 2.57 20.45
CA GLY A 139 9.10 1.18 20.81
C GLY A 139 10.18 0.51 21.67
N ARG A 140 10.04 -0.80 21.89
CA ARG A 140 11.03 -1.62 22.62
C ARG A 140 12.28 -1.85 21.74
N VAL A 141 13.45 -2.00 22.37
CA VAL A 141 14.71 -2.29 21.65
C VAL A 141 14.59 -3.55 20.78
N ALA A 142 14.03 -4.64 21.31
CA ALA A 142 13.83 -5.89 20.57
C ALA A 142 12.95 -5.71 19.31
N HIS A 143 11.94 -4.83 19.36
CA HIS A 143 11.13 -4.49 18.19
C HIS A 143 11.96 -3.78 17.12
N ARG A 144 12.80 -2.83 17.53
CA ARG A 144 13.70 -2.11 16.59
C ARG A 144 14.70 -3.05 15.93
N ILE A 145 15.29 -3.98 16.69
CA ILE A 145 16.21 -4.99 16.16
C ILE A 145 15.52 -5.90 15.13
N ALA A 146 14.31 -6.39 15.45
CA ALA A 146 13.54 -7.20 14.51
C ALA A 146 13.24 -6.44 13.20
N TYR A 147 12.80 -5.18 13.30
CA TYR A 147 12.56 -4.36 12.11
C TYR A 147 13.84 -4.00 11.37
N ALA A 148 14.99 -3.87 12.04
CA ALA A 148 16.27 -3.64 11.38
C ALA A 148 16.64 -4.84 10.50
N ALA A 149 16.51 -6.07 11.01
CA ALA A 149 16.74 -7.29 10.23
C ALA A 149 15.77 -7.38 9.04
N ILE A 150 14.48 -7.11 9.26
CA ILE A 150 13.48 -7.08 8.18
C ILE A 150 13.83 -6.03 7.13
N ALA A 151 14.21 -4.81 7.55
CA ALA A 151 14.57 -3.72 6.66
C ALA A 151 15.80 -4.08 5.80
N VAL A 152 16.82 -4.72 6.37
CA VAL A 152 17.98 -5.20 5.62
C VAL A 152 17.56 -6.20 4.55
N ILE A 153 16.73 -7.19 4.89
CA ILE A 153 16.22 -8.17 3.91
C ILE A 153 15.43 -7.46 2.80
N VAL A 154 14.54 -6.54 3.17
CA VAL A 154 13.73 -5.78 2.22
C VAL A 154 14.60 -4.91 1.30
N ILE A 155 15.66 -4.29 1.81
CA ILE A 155 16.61 -3.52 1.00
C ILE A 155 17.37 -4.43 0.04
N VAL A 156 17.82 -5.60 0.50
CA VAL A 156 18.54 -6.55 -0.37
C VAL A 156 17.65 -7.06 -1.50
N VAL A 157 16.39 -7.40 -1.20
CA VAL A 157 15.47 -7.98 -2.18
C VAL A 157 14.87 -6.92 -3.11
N TYR A 158 14.47 -5.77 -2.56
CA TYR A 158 13.69 -4.77 -3.30
C TYR A 158 14.40 -3.42 -3.47
N GLY A 159 15.45 -3.13 -2.69
CA GLY A 159 16.05 -1.79 -2.61
C GLY A 159 16.49 -1.24 -3.96
N ALA A 160 17.12 -2.06 -4.81
CA ALA A 160 17.49 -1.65 -6.17
C ALA A 160 16.26 -1.23 -6.98
N SER A 161 15.21 -2.06 -7.02
CA SER A 161 13.96 -1.77 -7.74
C SER A 161 13.20 -0.55 -7.18
N MET A 162 13.28 -0.33 -5.87
CA MET A 162 12.65 0.84 -5.23
C MET A 162 13.41 2.12 -5.57
N LEU A 163 14.75 2.09 -5.50
CA LEU A 163 15.56 3.25 -5.87
C LEU A 163 15.42 3.59 -7.36
N THR A 164 15.46 2.60 -8.25
CA THR A 164 15.25 2.84 -9.69
C THR A 164 13.84 3.35 -9.97
N GLY A 165 12.82 2.87 -9.25
CA GLY A 165 11.46 3.37 -9.38
C GLY A 165 11.28 4.84 -8.97
N ILE A 166 12.20 5.45 -8.23
CA ILE A 166 12.16 6.88 -7.87
C ILE A 166 13.12 7.70 -8.72
N PHE A 167 14.39 7.31 -8.82
CA PHE A 167 15.43 8.14 -9.42
C PHE A 167 15.71 7.83 -10.89
N GLY A 168 15.23 6.69 -11.39
CA GLY A 168 15.46 6.22 -12.77
C GLY A 168 14.21 5.63 -13.39
N ALA A 169 13.04 6.14 -13.01
CA ALA A 169 11.76 5.62 -13.49
C ALA A 169 11.68 5.78 -15.02
N GLY A 170 11.36 4.67 -15.70
CA GLY A 170 11.20 4.67 -17.15
C GLY A 170 9.98 5.48 -17.61
N PRO A 171 9.87 5.75 -18.92
CA PRO A 171 8.68 6.40 -19.49
C PRO A 171 7.39 5.69 -19.09
N GLY A 172 6.36 6.46 -18.72
CA GLY A 172 5.06 5.94 -18.29
C GLY A 172 4.99 5.48 -16.83
N VAL A 173 6.09 5.54 -16.07
CA VAL A 173 6.13 5.24 -14.63
C VAL A 173 6.14 6.55 -13.84
N SER A 174 5.19 6.73 -12.92
CA SER A 174 5.16 7.92 -12.05
C SER A 174 6.09 7.74 -10.86
N TRP A 175 7.30 8.29 -10.96
CA TRP A 175 8.22 8.38 -9.84
C TRP A 175 7.65 9.24 -8.69
N GLN A 176 6.77 10.19 -9.00
CA GLN A 176 6.05 11.01 -8.03
C GLN A 176 5.17 10.12 -7.15
N ALA A 177 4.37 9.23 -7.74
CA ALA A 177 3.58 8.26 -6.99
C ALA A 177 4.44 7.41 -6.06
N HIS A 178 5.61 6.98 -6.54
CA HIS A 178 6.55 6.18 -5.76
C HIS A 178 7.16 6.97 -4.60
N LEU A 179 7.71 8.15 -4.85
CA LEU A 179 8.32 9.00 -3.83
C LEU A 179 7.32 9.40 -2.75
N PHE A 180 6.18 9.95 -3.14
CA PHE A 180 5.18 10.43 -2.19
C PHE A 180 4.44 9.29 -1.49
N GLY A 181 4.29 8.14 -2.15
CA GLY A 181 3.85 6.90 -1.51
C GLY A 181 4.78 6.53 -0.36
N ALA A 182 6.09 6.43 -0.63
CA ALA A 182 7.11 6.13 0.38
C ALA A 182 7.12 7.14 1.55
N ILE A 183 6.98 8.44 1.25
CA ILE A 183 6.83 9.48 2.27
C ILE A 183 5.59 9.21 3.14
N GLY A 184 4.42 8.95 2.53
CA GLY A 184 3.18 8.70 3.25
C GLY A 184 3.27 7.52 4.23
N GLY A 185 3.81 6.39 3.76
CA GLY A 185 4.03 5.23 4.62
C GLY A 185 5.07 5.48 5.71
N GLY A 186 6.16 6.17 5.38
CA GLY A 186 7.19 6.56 6.33
C GLY A 186 6.66 7.44 7.47
N LEU A 187 5.86 8.48 7.15
CA LEU A 187 5.19 9.33 8.14
C LEU A 187 4.33 8.49 9.10
N MET A 188 3.62 7.50 8.57
CA MET A 188 2.78 6.62 9.37
C MET A 188 3.60 5.71 10.28
N ALA A 189 4.78 5.26 9.86
CA ALA A 189 5.68 4.44 10.68
C ALA A 189 6.13 5.16 11.95
N LEU A 190 6.37 6.47 11.87
CA LEU A 190 6.87 7.29 12.98
C LEU A 190 5.79 7.64 14.01
N ARG A 191 4.50 7.58 13.64
CA ARG A 191 3.41 7.76 14.60
C ARG A 191 3.41 6.59 15.60
N GLY A 192 3.75 6.89 16.85
CA GLY A 192 3.78 5.94 17.95
C GLY A 192 2.46 5.19 18.12
N ARG A 193 2.52 3.98 18.69
CA ARG A 193 1.32 3.31 19.20
C ARG A 193 0.89 4.08 20.45
N PRO A 194 -0.41 4.40 20.64
CA PRO A 194 -0.88 4.87 21.93
C PRO A 194 -0.41 3.88 23.00
N VAL A 195 0.29 4.39 24.01
CA VAL A 195 0.68 3.60 25.17
C VAL A 195 -0.61 3.35 25.98
N GLY A 196 -1.06 2.09 26.05
CA GLY A 196 -2.28 1.66 26.77
C GLY A 196 -3.41 1.21 25.83
N ARG A 197 -4.10 0.10 26.03
CA ARG A 197 -4.45 -0.61 27.27
C ARG A 197 -4.13 -2.10 27.18
N SER A 198 -3.48 -2.62 28.21
CA SER A 198 -3.72 -3.99 28.67
C SER A 198 -5.15 -4.06 29.18
N SER A 199 -5.97 -4.87 28.53
CA SER A 199 -7.20 -5.45 29.08
C SER A 199 -7.22 -6.90 28.64
#